data_AF-A0A920SYE6-F1
#
_entry.id   AF-A0A920SYE6-F1
#
_cell.length_a   1.000
_cell.length_b   1.000
_cell.length_c   1.000
_cell.angle_alpha   90.00
_cell.angle_beta   90.00
_cell.angle_gamma   90.00
#
_symmetry.space_group_name_H-M   'P 1'
#
loop_
_entity.id
_entity.type
_entity.pdbx_description
1 polymer ?
#
loop_
_entity_poly.entity_id
_entity_poly.type
_entity_poly.pdbx_seq_one_letter_code
_entity_poly.pdbx_strand_id
1 'polypeptide(L)'
;MTAPTDIKKVAVLGAGLMGHGIALELAAHHRSVHLYDVSEQLLHKAVNSARVGLKALNQAGLISSDEIETSLSRISTSLDLSETVENTDLVIEAVSENLDLKRSLFHKVDKIAPAQRSTGFEYVYFSTKRTSCGHAASISSCGCSLL
;
A
#
# COMPACT_ATOMS: atom_id res chain seq x y z
N MET A 1 -3.88 25.54 7.08
CA MET A 1 -3.39 24.53 8.06
C MET A 1 -4.29 23.31 7.93
N THR A 2 -3.92 22.35 7.09
CA THR A 2 -4.65 21.08 6.92
C THR A 2 -4.20 20.11 7.99
N ALA A 3 -5.12 19.61 8.81
CA ALA A 3 -4.85 18.60 9.83
C ALA A 3 -4.24 17.34 9.19
N PRO A 4 -3.41 16.55 9.89
CA PRO A 4 -2.93 15.28 9.38
C PRO A 4 -4.13 14.35 9.16
N THR A 5 -4.38 13.97 7.91
CA THR A 5 -5.43 13.03 7.53
C THR A 5 -5.15 11.69 8.22
N ASP A 6 -6.07 11.21 9.04
CA ASP A 6 -5.98 9.92 9.73
C ASP A 6 -6.13 8.78 8.70
N ILE A 7 -5.01 8.24 8.21
CA ILE A 7 -4.99 7.15 7.22
C ILE A 7 -5.36 5.84 7.92
N LYS A 8 -6.55 5.31 7.60
CA LYS A 8 -7.07 4.08 8.22
C LYS A 8 -7.00 2.88 7.30
N LYS A 9 -7.29 3.08 6.02
CA LYS A 9 -7.36 2.02 5.01
C LYS A 9 -6.31 2.23 3.94
N VAL A 10 -5.44 1.24 3.74
CA VAL A 10 -4.35 1.30 2.78
C VAL A 10 -4.45 0.15 1.79
N ALA A 11 -4.40 0.45 0.50
CA ALA A 11 -4.18 -0.55 -0.54
C ALA A 11 -2.69 -0.71 -0.79
N VAL A 12 -2.21 -1.95 -0.80
CA VAL A 12 -0.83 -2.30 -1.15
C VAL A 12 -0.87 -3.13 -2.43
N LEU A 13 -0.30 -2.60 -3.50
CA LEU A 13 -0.32 -3.23 -4.82
C LEU A 13 0.98 -4.01 -5.04
N GLY A 14 0.90 -5.33 -5.00
CA GLY A 14 2.01 -6.26 -5.09
C GLY A 14 2.25 -6.95 -3.74
N ALA A 15 2.30 -8.29 -3.75
CA ALA A 15 2.50 -9.16 -2.59
C ALA A 15 3.93 -9.74 -2.52
N GLY A 16 4.89 -9.12 -3.20
CA GLY A 16 6.29 -9.53 -3.23
C GLY A 16 7.05 -9.26 -1.92
N LEU A 17 8.38 -9.19 -2.02
CA LEU A 17 9.26 -8.95 -0.87
C LEU A 17 8.93 -7.63 -0.14
N MET A 18 8.68 -6.55 -0.87
CA MET A 18 8.34 -5.27 -0.26
C MET A 18 6.89 -5.24 0.21
N GLY A 19 5.97 -5.76 -0.61
CA GLY A 19 4.54 -5.73 -0.36
C GLY A 19 4.11 -6.35 0.97
N HIS A 20 4.59 -7.56 1.27
CA HIS A 20 4.25 -8.21 2.53
C HIS A 20 4.82 -7.48 3.76
N GLY A 21 6.02 -6.89 3.64
CA GLY A 21 6.64 -6.12 4.72
C GLY A 21 5.89 -4.81 5.00
N ILE A 22 5.45 -4.12 3.95
CA ILE A 22 4.61 -2.93 4.07
C ILE A 22 3.26 -3.29 4.71
N ALA A 23 2.62 -4.37 4.23
CA ALA A 23 1.34 -4.83 4.77
C ALA A 23 1.46 -5.21 6.25
N LEU A 24 2.53 -5.92 6.62
CA LEU A 24 2.88 -6.25 7.99
C LEU A 24 2.98 -5.01 8.87
N GLU A 25 3.81 -4.04 8.47
CA GLU A 25 4.09 -2.85 9.26
C GLU A 25 2.83 -2.02 9.50
N LEU A 26 2.05 -1.80 8.44
CA LEU A 26 0.77 -1.09 8.53
C LEU A 26 -0.22 -1.81 9.45
N ALA A 27 -0.33 -3.13 9.34
CA ALA A 27 -1.24 -3.92 10.15
C ALA A 27 -0.84 -3.95 11.64
N ALA A 28 0.46 -4.06 11.94
CA ALA A 28 1.02 -3.98 13.28
C ALA A 28 0.69 -2.62 13.93
N HIS A 29 0.72 -1.57 13.13
CA HIS A 29 0.34 -0.22 13.53
C HIS A 29 -1.18 0.06 13.43
N HIS A 30 -2.03 -0.96 13.42
CA HIS A 30 -3.50 -0.84 13.48
C HIS A 30 -4.17 -0.20 12.25
N ARG A 31 -3.53 -0.22 11.07
CA ARG A 31 -4.17 0.15 9.80
C ARG A 31 -4.81 -1.07 9.15
N SER A 32 -5.94 -0.89 8.46
CA SER A 32 -6.53 -1.91 7.58
C SER A 32 -5.80 -1.92 6.25
N VAL A 33 -5.38 -3.10 5.80
CA VAL A 33 -4.57 -3.28 4.59
C VAL A 33 -5.31 -4.17 3.61
N HIS A 34 -5.52 -3.68 2.39
CA HIS A 34 -6.01 -4.47 1.27
C HIS A 34 -4.81 -4.78 0.37
N LEU A 35 -4.35 -6.03 0.39
CA LEU A 35 -3.19 -6.49 -0.36
C LEU A 35 -3.63 -7.09 -1.70
N TYR A 36 -3.16 -6.49 -2.78
CA TYR A 36 -3.44 -6.93 -4.15
C TYR A 36 -2.23 -7.64 -4.76
N ASP A 37 -2.47 -8.71 -5.50
CA ASP A 37 -1.51 -9.26 -6.46
C ASP A 37 -2.27 -9.98 -7.58
N VAL A 38 -1.61 -10.28 -8.68
CA VAL A 38 -2.17 -11.12 -9.76
C VAL A 38 -2.04 -12.62 -9.45
N SER A 39 -1.22 -13.00 -8.45
CA SER A 39 -1.00 -14.39 -8.04
C SER A 39 -1.51 -14.66 -6.64
N GLU A 40 -2.48 -15.59 -6.54
CA GLU A 40 -2.99 -16.09 -5.27
C GLU A 40 -1.88 -16.77 -4.43
N GLN A 41 -0.94 -17.45 -5.09
CA GLN A 41 0.21 -18.06 -4.43
C GLN A 41 1.11 -17.01 -3.75
N LEU A 42 1.31 -15.85 -4.39
CA LEU A 42 2.06 -14.74 -3.80
C LEU A 42 1.31 -14.12 -2.62
N LEU A 43 -0.02 -13.98 -2.70
CA LEU A 43 -0.84 -13.50 -1.59
C LEU A 43 -0.76 -14.41 -0.37
N HIS A 44 -0.93 -15.73 -0.54
CA HIS A 44 -0.77 -16.69 0.56
C HIS A 44 0.63 -16.64 1.16
N LYS A 45 1.66 -16.56 0.32
CA LYS A 45 3.04 -16.43 0.80
C LYS A 45 3.24 -15.14 1.59
N ALA A 46 2.69 -14.02 1.12
CA ALA A 46 2.78 -12.72 1.80
C ALA A 46 2.14 -12.75 3.19
N VAL A 47 0.94 -13.31 3.33
CA VAL A 47 0.26 -13.44 4.63
C VAL A 47 1.07 -14.32 5.59
N ASN A 48 1.63 -15.43 5.10
CA ASN A 48 2.50 -16.29 5.90
C ASN A 48 3.79 -15.57 6.33
N SER A 49 4.42 -14.83 5.43
CA SER A 49 5.60 -14.02 5.74
C SER A 49 5.30 -12.90 6.74
N ALA A 50 4.14 -12.24 6.62
CA ALA A 50 3.68 -11.25 7.60
C ALA A 50 3.51 -11.89 9.00
N ARG A 51 2.92 -13.08 9.10
CA ARG A 51 2.83 -13.81 10.37
C ARG A 51 4.20 -14.10 10.99
N VAL A 52 5.18 -14.50 10.18
CA VAL A 52 6.56 -14.72 10.65
C VAL A 52 7.17 -13.42 11.16
N GLY A 53 6.98 -12.31 10.44
CA GLY A 53 7.42 -10.98 10.86
C GLY A 53 6.80 -10.52 12.18
N LEU A 54 5.48 -10.67 12.36
CA LEU A 54 4.81 -10.36 13.63
C LEU A 54 5.35 -11.18 14.79
N LYS A 55 5.62 -12.48 14.57
CA LYS A 55 6.24 -13.33 15.60
C LYS A 55 7.63 -12.82 15.99
N ALA A 56 8.42 -12.34 15.03
CA ALA A 56 9.72 -11.74 15.29
C ALA A 56 9.59 -10.43 16.09
N LEU A 57 8.60 -9.58 15.77
CA LEU A 57 8.30 -8.37 16.55
C LEU A 57 7.90 -8.69 17.99
N ASN A 58 7.07 -9.73 18.20
CA ASN A 58 6.71 -10.20 19.53
C ASN A 58 7.93 -10.74 20.30
N GLN A 59 8.80 -11.52 19.64
CA GLN A 59 10.05 -11.99 20.25
C GLN A 59 11.00 -10.85 20.64
N ALA A 60 10.97 -9.76 19.88
CA ALA A 60 11.70 -8.53 20.19
C ALA A 60 11.03 -7.67 21.27
N GLY A 61 9.84 -8.06 21.77
CA GLY A 61 9.09 -7.32 22.79
C GLY A 61 8.41 -6.05 22.27
N LEU A 62 8.23 -5.92 20.95
CA LEU A 62 7.64 -4.74 20.31
C LEU A 62 6.11 -4.80 20.23
N ILE A 63 5.54 -5.99 20.20
CA ILE A 63 4.09 -6.25 20.25
C ILE A 63 3.80 -7.40 21.22
N SER A 64 2.57 -7.51 21.67
CA SER A 64 2.07 -8.64 22.46
C SER A 64 1.69 -9.84 21.59
N SER A 65 1.55 -11.02 22.22
CA SER A 65 1.12 -12.23 21.52
C SER A 65 -0.29 -12.10 20.90
N ASP A 66 -1.19 -11.37 21.57
CA ASP A 66 -2.58 -11.17 21.12
C ASP A 66 -2.66 -10.24 19.91
N GLU A 67 -1.66 -9.37 19.73
CA GLU A 67 -1.57 -8.47 18.59
C GLU A 67 -1.19 -9.18 17.29
N ILE A 68 -0.66 -10.40 17.33
CA ILE A 68 -0.28 -11.14 16.12
C ILE A 68 -1.52 -11.43 15.26
N GLU A 69 -2.47 -12.19 15.78
CA GLU A 69 -3.66 -12.55 15.00
C GLU A 69 -4.59 -11.33 14.78
N THR A 70 -4.61 -10.39 15.73
CA THR A 70 -5.33 -9.12 15.55
C THR A 70 -4.76 -8.32 14.38
N SER A 71 -3.43 -8.25 14.23
CA SER A 71 -2.79 -7.57 13.10
C SER A 71 -3.04 -8.31 11.79
N LEU A 72 -2.92 -9.63 11.77
CA LEU A 72 -3.22 -10.42 10.57
C LEU A 72 -4.67 -10.25 10.11
N SER A 73 -5.63 -10.13 11.04
CA SER A 73 -7.04 -9.89 10.69
C SER A 73 -7.29 -8.56 9.97
N ARG A 74 -6.33 -7.62 10.03
CA ARG A 74 -6.39 -6.35 9.31
C ARG A 74 -5.89 -6.45 7.87
N ILE A 75 -5.28 -7.57 7.48
CA ILE A 75 -4.77 -7.80 6.13
C ILE A 75 -5.81 -8.63 5.36
N SER A 76 -6.50 -8.00 4.42
CA SER A 76 -7.31 -8.69 3.41
C SER A 76 -6.51 -8.85 2.12
N THR A 77 -6.81 -9.89 1.35
CA THR A 77 -6.15 -10.17 0.07
C THR A 77 -7.18 -10.21 -1.04
N SER A 78 -6.88 -9.63 -2.20
CA SER A 78 -7.73 -9.72 -3.39
C SER A 78 -6.91 -9.83 -4.67
N LEU A 79 -7.49 -10.50 -5.67
CA LEU A 79 -7.00 -10.53 -7.05
C LEU A 79 -7.65 -9.44 -7.92
N ASP A 80 -8.61 -8.70 -7.36
CA ASP A 80 -9.32 -7.62 -8.04
C ASP A 80 -8.74 -6.26 -7.62
N LEU A 81 -8.19 -5.55 -8.62
CA LEU A 81 -7.57 -4.25 -8.40
C LEU A 81 -8.62 -3.18 -8.02
N SER A 82 -9.82 -3.26 -8.60
CA SER A 82 -10.91 -2.32 -8.33
C SER A 82 -11.36 -2.46 -6.89
N GLU A 83 -11.68 -3.67 -6.45
CA GLU A 83 -12.09 -3.96 -5.07
C GLU A 83 -11.01 -3.54 -4.06
N THR A 84 -9.74 -3.76 -4.40
CA THR A 84 -8.63 -3.42 -3.52
C THR A 84 -8.49 -1.91 -3.32
N VAL A 85 -8.57 -1.14 -4.39
CA VAL A 85 -8.37 0.32 -4.37
C VAL A 85 -9.61 1.06 -3.87
N GLU A 86 -10.80 0.53 -4.14
CA GLU A 86 -12.04 1.16 -3.75
C GLU A 86 -12.11 1.38 -2.24
N ASN A 87 -12.54 2.56 -1.82
CA ASN A 87 -12.71 2.95 -0.41
C ASN A 87 -11.42 2.92 0.44
N THR A 88 -10.23 3.05 -0.17
CA THR A 88 -8.96 3.24 0.53
C THR A 88 -8.58 4.73 0.66
N ASP A 89 -7.78 5.05 1.68
CA ASP A 89 -7.27 6.40 1.94
C ASP A 89 -5.90 6.62 1.28
N LEU A 90 -5.12 5.54 1.14
CA LEU A 90 -3.76 5.55 0.60
C LEU A 90 -3.53 4.33 -0.29
N VAL A 91 -2.85 4.52 -1.42
CA VAL A 91 -2.38 3.42 -2.28
C VAL A 91 -0.86 3.42 -2.33
N ILE A 92 -0.27 2.28 -1.98
CA ILE A 92 1.17 2.04 -2.03
C ILE A 92 1.45 1.01 -3.11
N GLU A 93 2.32 1.37 -4.05
CA GLU A 93 2.73 0.48 -5.13
C GLU A 93 4.05 -0.22 -4.77
N ALA A 94 4.03 -1.55 -4.84
CA ALA A 94 5.13 -2.46 -4.52
C ALA A 94 5.23 -3.64 -5.52
N VAL A 95 4.90 -3.39 -6.79
CA VAL A 95 5.05 -4.35 -7.90
C VAL A 95 6.48 -4.36 -8.44
N SER A 96 6.78 -5.34 -9.30
CA SER A 96 8.10 -5.50 -9.90
C SER A 96 8.60 -4.24 -10.61
N GLU A 97 9.92 -4.05 -10.65
CA GLU A 97 10.60 -2.89 -11.25
C GLU A 97 10.57 -2.95 -12.80
N ASN A 98 9.37 -2.94 -13.36
CA ASN A 98 9.09 -2.84 -14.78
C ASN A 98 8.26 -1.57 -15.02
N LEU A 99 8.82 -0.63 -15.78
CA LEU A 99 8.22 0.68 -16.00
C LEU A 99 6.87 0.60 -16.73
N ASP A 100 6.74 -0.28 -17.73
CA ASP A 100 5.50 -0.42 -18.50
C ASP A 100 4.38 -1.01 -17.63
N LEU A 101 4.73 -1.99 -16.79
CA LEU A 101 3.83 -2.56 -15.80
C LEU A 101 3.36 -1.49 -14.80
N LYS A 102 4.29 -0.74 -14.20
CA LYS A 102 3.97 0.32 -13.24
C LYS A 102 3.08 1.39 -13.88
N ARG A 103 3.42 1.89 -15.07
CA ARG A 103 2.60 2.87 -15.81
C ARG A 103 1.20 2.35 -16.10
N SER A 104 1.08 1.10 -16.57
CA SER A 104 -0.21 0.46 -16.83
C SER A 104 -1.04 0.32 -15.56
N LEU A 105 -0.41 -0.07 -14.45
CA LEU A 105 -1.05 -0.18 -13.14
C LEU A 105 -1.55 1.18 -12.66
N PHE A 106 -0.71 2.22 -12.68
CA PHE A 106 -1.12 3.57 -12.27
C PHE A 106 -2.29 4.09 -13.10
N HIS A 107 -2.27 3.91 -14.41
CA HIS A 107 -3.38 4.33 -15.26
C HIS A 107 -4.69 3.56 -14.97
N LYS A 108 -4.61 2.30 -14.53
CA LYS A 108 -5.80 1.57 -14.06
C LYS A 108 -6.29 2.13 -12.73
N VAL A 109 -5.38 2.35 -11.77
CA VAL A 109 -5.72 2.89 -10.44
C VAL A 109 -6.34 4.28 -10.56
N ASP A 110 -5.80 5.15 -11.43
CA ASP A 110 -6.31 6.50 -11.67
C ASP A 110 -7.74 6.52 -12.23
N LYS A 111 -8.12 5.48 -13.00
CA LYS A 111 -9.50 5.31 -13.49
C LYS A 111 -10.47 4.78 -12.44
N ILE A 112 -9.97 4.05 -11.44
CA ILE A 112 -10.75 3.43 -10.37
C ILE A 112 -10.93 4.43 -9.22
N ALA A 113 -9.88 5.18 -8.89
CA ALA A 113 -9.91 6.19 -7.85
C ALA A 113 -10.95 7.27 -8.24
N PRO A 114 -11.97 7.54 -7.41
CA PRO A 114 -12.98 8.52 -7.75
C PRO A 114 -12.37 9.92 -7.91
N ALA A 115 -12.78 10.65 -8.95
CA ALA A 115 -12.34 12.02 -9.26
C ALA A 115 -12.57 13.03 -8.12
N GLN A 116 -13.34 12.65 -7.08
CA GLN A 116 -13.69 13.48 -5.94
C GLN A 116 -13.46 12.73 -4.62
N ARG A 117 -12.20 12.52 -4.23
CA ARG A 117 -11.85 12.44 -2.81
C ARG A 117 -11.06 13.70 -2.46
N SER A 118 -11.75 14.68 -1.88
CA SER A 118 -11.23 15.99 -1.47
C SER A 118 -10.19 15.94 -0.34
N THR A 119 -9.70 14.75 0.01
CA THR A 119 -8.73 14.50 1.08
C THR A 119 -7.61 13.67 0.48
N GLY A 120 -6.42 14.28 0.36
CA GLY A 120 -5.20 13.78 -0.27
C GLY A 120 -5.12 12.27 -0.51
N PHE A 121 -5.39 11.85 -1.74
CA PHE A 121 -5.01 10.55 -2.23
C PHE A 121 -3.52 10.60 -2.54
N GLU A 122 -2.69 10.06 -1.65
CA GLU A 122 -1.25 10.07 -1.81
C GLU A 122 -0.81 8.78 -2.49
N TYR A 123 -0.08 8.91 -3.61
CA TYR A 123 0.58 7.78 -4.24
C TYR A 123 2.01 7.71 -3.70
N VAL A 124 2.34 6.61 -3.04
CA VAL A 124 3.72 6.36 -2.63
C VAL A 124 4.34 5.34 -3.58
N TYR A 125 5.36 5.79 -4.31
CA TYR A 125 6.15 4.99 -5.24
C TYR A 125 7.42 4.49 -4.56
N PHE A 126 7.60 3.17 -4.49
CA PHE A 126 8.86 2.58 -4.03
C PHE A 126 9.69 2.08 -5.23
N SER A 127 10.69 2.87 -5.63
CA SER A 127 11.69 2.48 -6.63
C SER A 127 12.83 1.72 -5.97
N THR A 128 13.13 0.51 -6.44
CA THR A 128 14.26 -0.27 -5.92
C THR A 128 15.62 0.17 -6.49
N LYS A 129 15.65 1.04 -7.51
CA LYS A 129 16.90 1.65 -8.00
C LYS A 129 17.16 2.99 -7.33
N ARG A 130 18.30 3.11 -6.62
CA ARG A 130 18.97 4.42 -6.45
C ARG A 130 19.35 4.91 -7.85
N THR A 131 18.53 5.76 -8.44
CA THR A 131 18.95 6.54 -9.60
C THR A 131 19.89 7.63 -9.11
N SER A 132 21.19 7.35 -9.19
CA SER A 132 22.18 8.41 -9.31
C SER A 132 21.81 9.25 -10.54
N CYS A 133 21.59 10.54 -10.32
CA CYS A 133 21.40 11.59 -11.33
C CYS A 133 19.99 11.74 -11.94
N GLY A 134 19.28 12.77 -11.45
CA GLY A 134 18.61 13.78 -12.28
C GLY A 134 17.40 13.38 -13.13
N HIS A 135 16.21 13.37 -12.53
CA HIS A 135 15.01 14.13 -12.97
C HIS A 135 13.88 13.82 -11.99
N ALA A 136 13.61 14.77 -11.09
CA ALA A 136 12.44 14.75 -10.25
C ALA A 136 11.22 15.00 -11.15
N ALA A 137 10.38 13.98 -11.36
CA ALA A 137 9.02 14.20 -11.82
C ALA A 137 8.22 14.75 -10.64
N SER A 138 8.31 16.05 -10.42
CA SER A 138 7.38 16.80 -9.59
C SER A 138 6.00 16.74 -10.24
N ILE A 139 5.07 15.97 -9.67
CA ILE A 139 3.64 16.17 -9.97
C ILE A 139 3.21 17.30 -9.05
N SER A 140 3.26 18.51 -9.62
CA SER A 140 2.93 19.77 -8.96
C SER A 140 1.48 19.82 -8.53
N SER A 141 1.26 20.19 -7.29
CA SER A 141 0.04 20.83 -6.80
C SER A 141 -0.16 22.19 -7.46
N CYS A 142 -1.21 22.33 -8.27
CA CYS A 142 -1.88 23.60 -8.62
C CYS A 142 -3.05 23.23 -9.54
N GLY A 143 -4.32 23.50 -9.27
CA GLY A 143 -4.92 24.55 -8.47
C GLY A 143 -6.11 25.05 -9.29
N CYS A 144 -7.24 24.36 -9.21
CA CYS A 144 -8.50 24.85 -9.78
C CYS A 144 -9.17 25.72 -8.70
N SER A 145 -9.29 27.02 -8.97
CA SER A 145 -10.25 27.88 -8.28
C SER A 145 -10.90 28.80 -9.30
N LEU A 146 -12.23 28.73 -9.33
CA LEU A 146 -13.11 29.63 -10.07
C LEU A 146 -12.87 31.08 -9.63
N LEU A 147 -12.59 31.97 -10.59
CA LEU A 147 -13.31 33.21 -10.90
C LEU A 147 -12.79 33.79 -12.23
#